data_AF-A0A820XJ91-F1
#
_entry.id   AF-A0A820XJ91-F1
#
_cell.length_a   1.000
_cell.length_b   1.000
_cell.length_c   1.000
_cell.angle_alpha   90.00
_cell.angle_beta   90.00
_cell.angle_gamma   90.00
#
_symmetry.space_group_name_H-M   'P 1'
#
loop_
_entity.id
_entity.type
_entity.pdbx_description
1 polymer ?
#
loop_
_entity_poly.entity_id
_entity_poly.type
_entity_poly.pdbx_seq_one_letter_code
_entity_poly.pdbx_strand_id
1 'polypeptide(L)'
;TILVFLPGWNDIIKCTQVLRQRTLLASYLHILPLHSLLPLHNQQEIFDPPPHPNLRKVILSTSIAETSITIDDVVYVIDTGRTKASDYDLETQGKCLLPTNVSRANLLQRKGRAGRTQPGECYRLFTRCSERLSFVDFPQAEMITSRLDNIYLQAKLLNVNDIKMFLQDALDPPSIEAIEHAEKFLCDIGALVFETNQLTPIGKIVAHLPLNPQIGKLLIMGYLFSCFDPILTIASILSYRDPFVTPIDKIQEINEIRRRFADNTMSDHLMLVNIYQEWKRQRNYRDKNRFCFEHFLNSNHMKMIDKVRNQLKHLIQDYFASYTDDANRNKNNYDLICALMCAGLYPNIARIRLSLDKSSKRPCLLETKYEKRILIHPRSINAKLRDDDVRRSFVQSTLIVYHEKIRTSSIFIHDTSFISPYALLFFGK
;
A
#
# COMPACT_ATOMS: atom_id res chain seq x y z
N THR A 1 23.44 -3.80 -22.82
CA THR A 1 22.73 -2.93 -21.84
C THR A 1 23.31 -3.06 -20.45
N ILE A 2 23.25 -1.98 -19.65
CA ILE A 2 23.66 -1.97 -18.23
C ILE A 2 22.40 -1.98 -17.35
N LEU A 3 22.33 -2.90 -16.39
CA LEU A 3 21.26 -2.98 -15.39
C LEU A 3 21.83 -2.68 -14.00
N VAL A 4 21.26 -1.70 -13.31
CA VAL A 4 21.71 -1.28 -11.98
C VAL A 4 20.62 -1.58 -10.95
N PHE A 5 20.94 -2.38 -9.93
CA PHE A 5 20.04 -2.67 -8.82
C PHE A 5 20.22 -1.67 -7.68
N LEU A 6 19.16 -0.92 -7.39
CA LEU A 6 19.07 0.11 -6.35
C LEU A 6 17.98 -0.25 -5.33
N PRO A 7 18.09 0.20 -4.06
CA PRO A 7 17.17 -0.23 -3.00
C PRO A 7 15.72 0.23 -3.17
N GLY A 8 15.51 1.40 -3.78
CA GLY A 8 14.18 1.96 -3.93
C GLY A 8 14.11 3.17 -4.86
N TRP A 9 12.90 3.72 -4.99
CA TRP A 9 12.59 4.84 -5.86
C TRP A 9 13.48 6.08 -5.65
N ASN A 10 13.70 6.48 -4.39
CA ASN A 10 14.53 7.65 -4.09
C ASN A 10 15.98 7.49 -4.57
N ASP A 11 16.51 6.27 -4.52
CA ASP A 11 17.88 5.97 -4.96
C ASP A 11 17.96 5.97 -6.49
N ILE A 12 16.95 5.43 -7.17
CA ILE A 12 16.79 5.51 -8.63
C ILE A 12 16.81 6.97 -9.10
N ILE A 13 16.02 7.83 -8.44
CA ILE A 13 15.94 9.25 -8.78
C ILE A 13 17.28 9.94 -8.59
N LYS A 14 17.89 9.78 -7.40
CA LYS A 14 19.19 10.40 -7.08
C LYS A 14 20.25 9.98 -8.09
N CYS A 15 20.31 8.69 -8.41
CA CYS A 15 21.24 8.16 -9.41
C CYS A 15 20.97 8.76 -10.80
N THR A 16 19.70 8.84 -11.21
CA THR A 16 19.28 9.47 -12.48
C THR A 16 19.76 10.93 -12.56
N GLN A 17 19.54 11.70 -11.50
CA GLN A 17 19.96 13.11 -11.44
C GLN A 17 21.48 13.27 -11.54
N VAL A 18 22.23 12.49 -10.75
CA VAL A 18 23.70 12.53 -10.77
C VAL A 18 24.25 12.16 -12.15
N LEU A 19 23.69 11.15 -12.81
CA LEU A 19 24.10 10.77 -14.16
C LEU A 19 23.77 11.85 -15.19
N ARG A 20 22.59 12.47 -15.12
CA ARG A 20 22.18 13.55 -16.03
C ARG A 20 22.99 14.85 -15.84
N GLN A 21 23.44 15.15 -14.63
CA GLN A 21 24.27 16.33 -14.34
C GLN A 21 25.68 16.22 -14.95
N ARG A 22 26.17 15.01 -15.22
CA ARG A 22 27.46 14.78 -15.88
C ARG A 22 27.29 14.83 -17.39
N THR A 23 27.21 16.03 -17.96
CA THR A 23 26.88 16.31 -19.37
C THR A 23 27.64 15.44 -20.38
N LEU A 24 28.95 15.29 -20.21
CA LEU A 24 29.80 14.47 -21.10
C LEU A 24 29.46 12.97 -21.07
N LEU A 25 29.01 12.45 -19.93
CA LEU A 25 28.60 11.05 -19.81
C LEU A 25 27.15 10.88 -20.29
N ALA A 26 26.28 11.80 -19.88
CA ALA A 26 24.86 11.77 -20.21
C ALA A 26 24.59 11.77 -21.72
N SER A 27 25.43 12.42 -22.53
CA SER A 27 25.31 12.42 -24.00
C SER A 27 25.46 11.05 -24.66
N TYR A 28 26.03 10.06 -23.95
CA TYR A 28 26.20 8.69 -24.42
C TYR A 28 25.25 7.70 -23.76
N LEU A 29 24.36 8.14 -22.85
CA LEU A 29 23.51 7.24 -22.07
C LEU A 29 22.03 7.42 -22.40
N HIS A 30 21.32 6.31 -22.56
CA HIS A 30 19.87 6.27 -22.51
C HIS A 30 19.43 5.72 -21.15
N ILE A 31 19.11 6.62 -20.21
CA ILE A 31 18.84 6.30 -18.80
C ILE A 31 17.35 6.08 -18.58
N LEU A 32 16.98 4.86 -18.18
CA LEU A 32 15.60 4.44 -17.96
C LEU A 32 15.39 4.01 -16.50
N PRO A 33 14.55 4.72 -15.72
CA PRO A 33 14.14 4.26 -14.40
C PRO A 33 13.13 3.11 -14.52
N LEU A 34 13.22 2.12 -13.63
CA LEU A 34 12.31 0.97 -13.59
C LEU A 34 11.86 0.68 -12.15
N HIS A 35 10.57 0.89 -11.88
CA HIS A 35 9.97 0.69 -10.55
C HIS A 35 8.49 0.30 -10.67
N SER A 36 7.97 -0.46 -9.70
CA SER A 36 6.57 -0.92 -9.67
C SER A 36 5.50 0.18 -9.53
N LEU A 37 5.94 1.43 -9.33
CA LEU A 37 5.09 2.63 -9.25
C LEU A 37 5.04 3.39 -10.58
N LEU A 38 5.90 3.04 -11.55
CA LEU A 38 5.87 3.66 -12.87
C LEU A 38 4.63 3.19 -13.64
N PRO A 39 4.05 4.05 -14.49
CA PRO A 39 3.05 3.63 -15.47
C PRO A 39 3.57 2.49 -16.37
N LEU A 40 2.67 1.62 -16.83
CA LEU A 40 3.04 0.44 -17.62
C LEU A 40 3.80 0.81 -18.91
N HIS A 41 3.41 1.88 -19.60
CA HIS A 41 4.10 2.31 -20.81
C HIS A 41 5.57 2.67 -20.54
N ASN A 42 5.87 3.38 -19.45
CA ASN A 42 7.26 3.67 -19.06
C ASN A 42 8.03 2.40 -18.65
N GLN A 43 7.35 1.41 -18.06
CA GLN A 43 7.97 0.13 -17.79
C GLN A 43 8.26 -0.65 -19.08
N GLN A 44 7.51 -0.42 -20.17
CA GLN A 44 7.72 -1.09 -21.45
C GLN A 44 8.85 -0.49 -22.29
N GLU A 45 9.16 0.81 -22.11
CA GLU A 45 10.29 1.48 -22.78
C GLU A 45 11.64 0.75 -22.55
N ILE A 46 11.76 -0.02 -21.47
CA ILE A 46 12.97 -0.82 -21.18
C ILE A 46 13.19 -1.99 -22.16
N PHE A 47 12.19 -2.38 -22.95
CA PHE A 47 12.34 -3.45 -23.94
C PHE A 47 12.83 -2.93 -25.27
N ASP A 48 12.58 -1.65 -25.55
CA ASP A 48 12.98 -1.03 -26.81
C ASP A 48 14.51 -0.83 -26.89
N PRO A 49 15.10 -0.89 -28.09
CA PRO A 49 16.49 -0.52 -28.29
C PRO A 49 16.69 0.98 -28.03
N PRO A 50 17.92 1.42 -27.69
CA PRO A 50 18.20 2.84 -27.53
C PRO A 50 17.90 3.61 -28.84
N PRO A 51 17.41 4.86 -28.77
CA PRO A 51 16.95 5.60 -29.94
C PRO A 51 18.06 5.94 -30.94
N HIS A 52 19.33 5.93 -30.50
CA HIS A 52 20.50 6.09 -31.35
C HIS A 52 21.54 5.00 -31.05
N PRO A 53 22.25 4.49 -32.07
CA PRO A 53 23.23 3.41 -31.92
C PRO A 53 24.42 3.80 -31.01
N ASN A 54 24.72 5.10 -30.90
CA ASN A 54 25.79 5.62 -30.04
C ASN A 54 25.39 5.72 -28.56
N LEU A 55 24.11 5.48 -28.23
CA LEU A 55 23.64 5.54 -26.86
C LEU A 55 23.70 4.16 -26.20
N ARG A 56 24.32 4.11 -25.02
CA ARG A 56 24.30 2.94 -24.15
C ARG A 56 23.07 2.99 -23.26
N LYS A 57 22.22 1.97 -23.37
CA LYS A 57 21.04 1.78 -22.51
C LYS A 57 21.46 1.43 -21.07
N VAL A 58 20.95 2.20 -20.11
CA VAL A 58 21.19 2.06 -18.67
C VAL A 58 19.85 2.01 -17.96
N ILE A 59 19.54 0.87 -17.33
CA ILE A 59 18.30 0.65 -16.60
C ILE A 59 18.60 0.74 -15.11
N LEU A 60 17.91 1.64 -14.41
CA LEU A 60 18.02 1.81 -12.96
C LEU A 60 16.79 1.19 -12.28
N SER A 61 16.95 0.06 -11.62
CA SER A 61 15.83 -0.77 -11.15
C SER A 61 15.91 -1.20 -9.69
N THR A 62 14.77 -1.54 -9.10
CA THR A 62 14.68 -2.30 -7.84
C THR A 62 14.69 -3.82 -8.11
N SER A 63 14.29 -4.63 -7.13
CA SER A 63 14.12 -6.09 -7.29
C SER A 63 13.08 -6.49 -8.35
N ILE A 64 12.32 -5.56 -8.95
CA ILE A 64 11.38 -5.89 -10.04
C ILE A 64 12.09 -6.49 -11.27
N ALA A 65 13.33 -6.08 -11.56
CA ALA A 65 14.15 -6.67 -12.62
C ALA A 65 14.79 -8.01 -12.21
N GLU A 66 14.68 -8.41 -10.94
CA GLU A 66 15.27 -9.64 -10.42
C GLU A 66 14.41 -10.87 -10.70
N THR A 67 13.07 -10.72 -10.71
CA THR A 67 12.12 -11.84 -10.93
C THR A 67 11.04 -11.47 -11.95
N SER A 68 10.34 -10.36 -11.76
CA SER A 68 9.11 -10.02 -12.48
C SER A 68 9.28 -9.62 -13.94
N ILE A 69 10.47 -9.12 -14.31
CA ILE A 69 10.75 -8.58 -15.65
C ILE A 69 11.99 -9.24 -16.22
N THR A 70 11.98 -9.52 -17.52
CA THR A 70 13.09 -10.15 -18.25
C THR A 70 13.55 -9.23 -19.37
N ILE A 71 14.72 -8.62 -19.20
CA ILE A 71 15.37 -7.78 -20.22
C ILE A 71 16.51 -8.61 -20.82
N ASP A 72 16.48 -8.86 -22.13
CA ASP A 72 17.37 -9.84 -22.77
C ASP A 72 18.72 -9.27 -23.20
N ASP A 73 18.80 -7.97 -23.46
CA ASP A 73 20.01 -7.29 -23.95
C ASP A 73 21.00 -6.87 -22.84
N VAL A 74 20.77 -7.31 -21.59
CA VAL A 74 21.61 -7.01 -20.43
C VAL A 74 22.90 -7.82 -20.48
N VAL A 75 24.03 -7.11 -20.41
CA VAL A 75 25.39 -7.70 -20.43
C VAL A 75 26.19 -7.27 -19.21
N TYR A 76 25.86 -6.12 -18.62
CA TYR A 76 26.52 -5.60 -17.43
C TYR A 76 25.48 -5.41 -16.33
N VAL A 77 25.73 -5.98 -15.16
CA VAL A 77 24.93 -5.77 -13.95
C VAL A 77 25.76 -5.03 -12.92
N ILE A 78 25.20 -3.99 -12.31
CA ILE A 78 25.76 -3.30 -11.15
C ILE A 78 24.83 -3.57 -9.97
N ASP A 79 25.33 -4.26 -8.96
CA ASP A 79 24.56 -4.69 -7.79
C ASP A 79 25.05 -3.96 -6.54
N THR A 80 24.18 -3.11 -5.97
CA THR A 80 24.45 -2.45 -4.69
C THR A 80 24.42 -3.39 -3.49
N GLY A 81 23.89 -4.62 -3.64
CA GLY A 81 23.72 -5.58 -2.56
C GLY A 81 22.64 -5.17 -1.55
N ARG A 82 21.83 -4.16 -1.87
CA ARG A 82 20.81 -3.60 -0.98
C ARG A 82 19.42 -3.70 -1.59
N THR A 83 18.43 -3.82 -0.73
CA THR A 83 17.00 -3.78 -1.07
C THR A 83 16.22 -3.13 0.07
N LYS A 84 14.93 -2.85 -0.15
CA LYS A 84 14.00 -2.56 0.94
C LYS A 84 13.19 -3.83 1.23
N ALA A 85 13.44 -4.45 2.38
CA ALA A 85 12.67 -5.59 2.83
C ALA A 85 11.45 -5.11 3.63
N SER A 86 10.32 -5.76 3.38
CA SER A 86 9.14 -5.62 4.23
C SER A 86 9.29 -6.52 5.44
N ASP A 87 8.93 -6.01 6.59
CA ASP A 87 8.85 -6.76 7.84
C ASP A 87 7.59 -6.33 8.62
N TYR A 88 7.20 -7.07 9.63
CA TYR A 88 6.05 -6.75 10.47
C TYR A 88 6.46 -6.66 11.94
N ASP A 89 6.37 -5.46 12.49
CA ASP A 89 6.69 -5.20 13.88
C ASP A 89 5.45 -5.48 14.75
N LEU A 90 5.52 -6.54 15.55
CA LEU A 90 4.45 -7.00 16.43
C LEU A 90 4.13 -5.98 17.54
N GLU A 91 5.15 -5.28 18.07
CA GLU A 91 4.97 -4.32 19.16
C GLU A 91 4.22 -3.07 18.68
N THR A 92 4.62 -2.56 17.52
CA THR A 92 3.97 -1.40 16.90
C THR A 92 2.75 -1.79 16.06
N GLN A 93 2.50 -3.08 15.85
CA GLN A 93 1.46 -3.59 14.95
C GLN A 93 1.54 -2.99 13.53
N GLY A 94 2.73 -2.63 13.06
CA GLY A 94 2.94 -1.86 11.83
C GLY A 94 3.85 -2.56 10.82
N LYS A 95 3.68 -2.22 9.54
CA LYS A 95 4.59 -2.67 8.49
C LYS A 95 5.88 -1.86 8.56
N CYS A 96 7.02 -2.53 8.49
CA CYS A 96 8.34 -1.93 8.41
C CYS A 96 8.88 -2.10 6.99
N LEU A 97 9.44 -1.04 6.43
CA LEU A 97 10.11 -1.08 5.13
C LEU A 97 11.52 -0.50 5.28
N LEU A 98 12.46 -1.37 5.62
CA LEU A 98 13.81 -0.99 6.02
C LEU A 98 14.83 -1.36 4.93
N PRO A 99 15.87 -0.53 4.70
CA PRO A 99 16.99 -0.91 3.86
C PRO A 99 17.75 -2.08 4.49
N THR A 100 17.82 -3.20 3.79
CA THR A 100 18.53 -4.41 4.22
C THR A 100 19.50 -4.88 3.14
N ASN A 101 20.43 -5.76 3.52
CA ASN A 101 21.21 -6.50 2.54
C ASN A 101 20.31 -7.52 1.86
N VAL A 102 20.58 -7.78 0.58
CA VAL A 102 19.94 -8.89 -0.13
C VAL A 102 20.55 -10.23 0.31
N SER A 103 19.87 -11.34 0.02
CA SER A 103 20.45 -12.67 0.27
C SER A 103 21.48 -13.06 -0.81
N ARG A 104 22.31 -14.07 -0.52
CA ARG A 104 23.23 -14.65 -1.51
C ARG A 104 22.47 -15.26 -2.69
N ALA A 105 21.29 -15.84 -2.46
CA ALA A 105 20.39 -16.29 -3.51
C ALA A 105 19.98 -15.13 -4.44
N ASN A 106 19.63 -13.96 -3.90
CA ASN A 106 19.31 -12.77 -4.71
C ASN A 106 20.54 -12.30 -5.52
N LEU A 107 21.73 -12.27 -4.90
CA LEU A 107 22.97 -11.91 -5.61
C LEU A 107 23.26 -12.85 -6.79
N LEU A 108 22.91 -14.13 -6.66
CA LEU A 108 23.06 -15.11 -7.72
C LEU A 108 22.04 -14.88 -8.85
N GLN A 109 20.78 -14.60 -8.50
CA GLN A 109 19.74 -14.25 -9.48
C GLN A 109 20.11 -12.99 -10.28
N ARG A 110 20.59 -11.94 -9.59
CA ARG A 110 21.05 -10.69 -10.20
C ARG A 110 22.24 -10.91 -11.13
N LYS A 111 23.23 -11.70 -10.71
CA LYS A 111 24.35 -12.12 -11.56
C LYS A 111 23.86 -12.81 -12.84
N GLY A 112 22.86 -13.69 -12.73
CA GLY A 112 22.27 -14.40 -13.86
C GLY A 112 21.64 -13.49 -14.92
N ARG A 113 21.27 -12.25 -14.57
CA ARG A 113 20.69 -11.28 -15.53
C ARG A 113 21.69 -10.79 -16.58
N ALA A 114 23.00 -10.84 -16.33
CA ALA A 114 24.02 -10.44 -17.28
C ALA A 114 24.43 -11.54 -18.30
N GLY A 115 24.06 -12.80 -18.05
CA GLY A 115 24.58 -13.96 -18.79
C GLY A 115 23.57 -14.63 -19.70
N ARG A 116 22.54 -13.92 -20.16
CA ARG A 116 21.42 -14.52 -20.91
C ARG A 116 21.73 -14.76 -22.38
N THR A 117 22.18 -13.73 -23.07
CA THR A 117 22.37 -13.73 -24.52
C THR A 117 23.84 -13.92 -24.91
N GLN A 118 24.76 -13.54 -24.03
CA GLN A 118 26.21 -13.63 -24.24
C GLN A 118 26.95 -13.57 -22.89
N PRO A 119 28.27 -13.85 -22.84
CA PRO A 119 29.06 -13.62 -21.64
C PRO A 119 28.92 -12.17 -21.15
N GLY A 120 28.68 -12.00 -19.86
CA GLY A 120 28.47 -10.71 -19.22
C GLY A 120 29.13 -10.62 -17.86
N GLU A 121 29.09 -9.42 -17.28
CA GLU A 121 29.81 -9.09 -16.05
C GLU A 121 28.85 -8.57 -14.98
N CYS A 122 29.10 -8.97 -13.72
CA CYS A 122 28.34 -8.51 -12.57
C CYS A 122 29.28 -7.85 -11.56
N TYR A 123 29.09 -6.55 -11.37
CA TYR A 123 29.85 -5.69 -10.47
C TYR A 123 29.10 -5.55 -9.15
N ARG A 124 29.68 -6.06 -8.06
CA ARG A 124 29.12 -5.99 -6.71
C ARG A 124 29.79 -4.86 -5.93
N LEU A 125 29.00 -3.93 -5.40
CA LEU A 125 29.49 -2.73 -4.70
C LEU A 125 29.75 -2.96 -3.20
N PHE A 126 30.24 -4.15 -2.86
CA PHE A 126 30.57 -4.57 -1.50
C PHE A 126 31.71 -5.57 -1.52
N THR A 127 32.44 -5.68 -0.40
CA THR A 127 33.59 -6.59 -0.31
C THR A 127 33.14 -8.04 -0.09
N ARG A 128 33.98 -8.99 -0.49
CA ARG A 128 33.77 -10.42 -0.17
C ARG A 128 33.68 -10.67 1.34
N CYS A 129 34.38 -9.86 2.14
CA CYS A 129 34.29 -9.93 3.60
C CYS A 129 32.88 -9.55 4.08
N SER A 130 32.29 -8.47 3.54
CA SER A 130 30.92 -8.06 3.85
C SER A 130 29.90 -9.12 3.41
N GLU A 131 30.07 -9.71 2.22
CA GLU A 131 29.21 -10.81 1.74
C GLU A 131 29.26 -12.03 2.67
N ARG A 132 30.45 -12.37 3.19
CA ARG A 132 30.61 -13.51 4.11
C ARG A 132 29.99 -13.25 5.47
N LEU A 133 30.13 -12.03 6.01
CA LEU A 133 29.76 -11.71 7.39
C LEU A 133 28.33 -11.17 7.55
N SER A 134 27.75 -10.56 6.52
CA SER A 134 26.52 -9.75 6.67
C SER A 134 25.37 -10.14 5.73
N PHE A 135 25.56 -11.13 4.84
CA PHE A 135 24.55 -11.57 3.90
C PHE A 135 24.09 -12.99 4.28
N VAL A 136 22.78 -13.16 4.40
CA VAL A 136 22.14 -14.47 4.63
C VAL A 136 22.05 -15.24 3.32
N ASP A 137 21.95 -16.57 3.39
CA ASP A 137 21.91 -17.41 2.18
C ASP A 137 20.63 -17.22 1.37
N PHE A 138 19.48 -17.17 2.06
CA PHE A 138 18.14 -17.07 1.47
C PHE A 138 17.34 -15.93 2.12
N PRO A 139 16.39 -15.32 1.38
CA PRO A 139 15.46 -14.38 1.99
C PRO A 139 14.58 -15.10 3.01
N GLN A 140 14.16 -14.38 4.06
CA GLN A 140 13.24 -14.90 5.05
C GLN A 140 11.86 -15.18 4.42
N ALA A 141 11.22 -16.26 4.85
CA ALA A 141 9.89 -16.62 4.36
C ALA A 141 8.84 -15.55 4.72
N GLU A 142 7.94 -15.25 3.77
CA GLU A 142 6.90 -14.23 3.96
C GLU A 142 6.00 -14.53 5.16
N MET A 143 5.76 -15.82 5.47
CA MET A 143 4.98 -16.25 6.64
C MET A 143 5.53 -15.70 7.95
N ILE A 144 6.84 -15.46 8.04
CA ILE A 144 7.47 -14.94 9.27
C ILE A 144 7.41 -13.41 9.31
N THR A 145 7.44 -12.74 8.16
CA THR A 145 7.58 -11.27 8.05
C THR A 145 6.27 -10.53 7.76
N SER A 146 5.14 -11.24 7.76
CA SER A 146 3.83 -10.72 7.38
C SER A 146 2.76 -11.06 8.43
N ARG A 147 1.62 -10.35 8.36
CA ARG A 147 0.46 -10.62 9.22
C ARG A 147 -0.15 -11.98 8.88
N LEU A 148 -0.56 -12.71 9.92
CA LEU A 148 -1.12 -14.06 9.78
C LEU A 148 -2.66 -14.09 9.73
N ASP A 149 -3.34 -12.94 9.84
CA ASP A 149 -4.81 -12.88 9.99
C ASP A 149 -5.57 -13.70 8.95
N ASN A 150 -5.20 -13.58 7.67
CA ASN A 150 -5.84 -14.31 6.59
C ASN A 150 -5.55 -15.80 6.66
N ILE A 151 -4.30 -16.19 6.94
CA ILE A 151 -3.90 -17.59 7.08
C ILE A 151 -4.66 -18.24 8.25
N TYR A 152 -4.78 -17.52 9.37
CA TYR A 152 -5.53 -17.95 10.54
C TYR A 152 -7.01 -18.17 10.20
N LEU A 153 -7.65 -17.22 9.50
CA LEU A 153 -9.05 -17.38 9.06
C LEU A 153 -9.25 -18.56 8.10
N GLN A 154 -8.32 -18.76 7.15
CA GLN A 154 -8.38 -19.91 6.24
C GLN A 154 -8.25 -21.24 6.99
N ALA A 155 -7.34 -21.34 7.96
CA ALA A 155 -7.20 -22.54 8.79
C ALA A 155 -8.49 -22.80 9.60
N LYS A 156 -9.15 -21.77 10.13
CA LYS A 156 -10.47 -21.91 10.76
C LYS A 156 -11.56 -22.38 9.79
N LEU A 157 -11.60 -21.88 8.56
CA LEU A 157 -12.55 -22.36 7.54
C LEU A 157 -12.35 -23.84 7.19
N LEU A 158 -11.10 -24.32 7.24
CA LEU A 158 -10.76 -25.72 7.03
C LEU A 158 -10.99 -26.59 8.28
N ASN A 159 -11.64 -26.05 9.32
CA ASN A 159 -11.93 -26.72 10.59
C ASN A 159 -10.68 -27.23 11.33
N VAL A 160 -9.55 -26.53 11.20
CA VAL A 160 -8.36 -26.79 12.02
C VAL A 160 -8.65 -26.36 13.46
N ASN A 161 -8.59 -27.32 14.39
CA ASN A 161 -8.85 -27.07 15.81
C ASN A 161 -7.69 -26.30 16.46
N ASP A 162 -6.48 -26.88 16.42
CA ASP A 162 -5.27 -26.28 16.98
C ASP A 162 -4.44 -25.63 15.87
N ILE A 163 -4.74 -24.36 15.61
CA ILE A 163 -4.04 -23.57 14.59
C ILE A 163 -2.59 -23.31 14.98
N LYS A 164 -2.30 -23.19 16.28
CA LYS A 164 -0.95 -22.96 16.77
C LYS A 164 -0.06 -24.14 16.39
N MET A 165 -0.48 -25.36 16.71
CA MET A 165 0.24 -26.57 16.30
C MET A 165 0.31 -26.71 14.78
N PHE A 166 -0.81 -26.48 14.07
CA PHE A 166 -0.83 -26.56 12.61
C PHE A 166 0.18 -25.62 11.93
N LEU A 167 0.33 -24.39 12.41
CA LEU A 167 1.29 -23.43 11.85
C LEU A 167 2.73 -23.71 12.29
N GLN A 168 2.95 -24.40 13.40
CA GLN A 168 4.29 -24.84 13.81
C GLN A 168 4.82 -25.99 12.94
N ASP A 169 3.95 -26.71 12.22
CA ASP A 169 4.35 -27.77 11.28
C ASP A 169 4.77 -27.24 9.89
N ALA A 170 4.75 -25.91 9.67
CA ALA A 170 5.21 -25.31 8.42
C ALA A 170 6.73 -25.47 8.22
N LEU A 171 7.20 -25.38 6.96
CA LEU A 171 8.63 -25.47 6.63
C LEU A 171 9.47 -24.45 7.40
N ASP A 172 8.97 -23.22 7.45
CA ASP A 172 9.52 -22.09 8.20
C ASP A 172 8.40 -21.55 9.11
N PRO A 173 8.25 -22.09 10.33
CA PRO A 173 7.12 -21.76 11.19
C PRO A 173 7.22 -20.30 11.69
N PRO A 174 6.09 -19.58 11.80
CA PRO A 174 6.08 -18.24 12.39
C PRO A 174 6.27 -18.32 13.91
N SER A 175 6.60 -17.19 14.54
CA SER A 175 6.67 -17.14 15.99
C SER A 175 5.30 -17.36 16.62
N ILE A 176 5.28 -17.98 17.80
CA ILE A 176 4.06 -18.18 18.58
C ILE A 176 3.38 -16.84 18.87
N GLU A 177 4.17 -15.80 19.18
CA GLU A 177 3.63 -14.47 19.46
C GLU A 177 2.88 -13.89 18.24
N ALA A 178 3.38 -14.13 17.02
CA ALA A 178 2.71 -13.67 15.81
C ALA A 178 1.34 -14.35 15.61
N ILE A 179 1.25 -15.65 15.93
CA ILE A 179 -0.01 -16.42 15.86
C ILE A 179 -1.01 -15.87 16.88
N GLU A 180 -0.57 -15.68 18.13
CA GLU A 180 -1.42 -15.14 19.22
C GLU A 180 -1.89 -13.71 18.92
N HIS A 181 -1.04 -12.90 18.27
CA HIS A 181 -1.43 -11.55 17.83
C HIS A 181 -2.52 -11.58 16.76
N ALA A 182 -2.41 -12.48 15.77
CA ALA A 182 -3.42 -12.64 14.74
C ALA A 182 -4.77 -13.09 15.33
N GLU A 183 -4.74 -14.06 16.25
CA GLU A 183 -5.93 -14.52 16.97
C GLU A 183 -6.61 -13.37 17.73
N LYS A 184 -5.85 -12.64 18.56
CA LYS A 184 -6.35 -11.50 19.32
C LYS A 184 -6.94 -10.43 18.40
N PHE A 185 -6.24 -10.10 17.33
CA PHE A 185 -6.73 -9.13 16.35
C PHE A 185 -8.06 -9.56 15.71
N LEU A 186 -8.19 -10.84 15.35
CA LEU A 186 -9.42 -11.38 14.77
C LEU A 186 -10.59 -11.37 15.78
N CYS A 187 -10.32 -11.56 17.06
CA CYS A 187 -11.29 -11.36 18.15
C CYS A 187 -11.67 -9.87 18.30
N ASP A 188 -10.70 -8.96 18.24
CA ASP A 188 -10.91 -7.52 18.36
C ASP A 188 -11.84 -7.01 17.24
N ILE A 189 -11.63 -7.44 16.00
CA ILE A 189 -12.50 -7.07 14.87
C ILE A 189 -13.83 -7.82 14.85
N GLY A 190 -14.02 -8.83 15.71
CA GLY A 190 -15.25 -9.62 15.83
C GLY A 190 -15.39 -10.73 14.78
N ALA A 191 -14.30 -11.16 14.15
CA ALA A 191 -14.29 -12.32 13.25
C ALA A 191 -14.27 -13.65 14.03
N LEU A 192 -13.70 -13.64 15.24
CA LEU A 192 -13.69 -14.76 16.17
C LEU A 192 -14.41 -14.43 17.46
N VAL A 193 -15.00 -15.46 18.09
CA VAL A 193 -15.51 -15.40 19.45
C VAL A 193 -14.34 -15.52 20.43
N PHE A 194 -14.22 -14.58 21.37
CA PHE A 194 -13.06 -14.44 22.27
C PHE A 194 -12.81 -15.68 23.13
N GLU A 195 -13.86 -16.36 23.61
CA GLU A 195 -13.72 -17.49 24.53
C GLU A 195 -13.49 -18.82 23.82
N THR A 196 -13.97 -18.98 22.59
CA THR A 196 -14.02 -20.27 21.90
C THR A 196 -13.15 -20.34 20.64
N ASN A 197 -12.64 -19.19 20.17
CA ASN A 197 -11.93 -19.06 18.89
C ASN A 197 -12.71 -19.64 17.70
N GLN A 198 -14.04 -19.64 17.77
CA GLN A 198 -14.91 -20.06 16.69
C GLN A 198 -15.24 -18.88 15.77
N LEU A 199 -15.44 -19.16 14.49
CA LEU A 199 -15.84 -18.13 13.51
C LEU A 199 -17.22 -17.58 13.85
N THR A 200 -17.32 -16.26 13.99
CA THR A 200 -18.61 -15.55 14.06
C THR A 200 -19.30 -15.58 12.69
N PRO A 201 -20.61 -15.25 12.58
CA PRO A 201 -21.26 -15.12 11.28
C PRO A 201 -20.55 -14.13 10.33
N ILE A 202 -20.08 -13.00 10.85
CA ILE A 202 -19.25 -12.05 10.09
C ILE A 202 -17.90 -12.68 9.72
N GLY A 203 -17.25 -13.35 10.67
CA GLY A 203 -15.98 -14.04 10.44
C GLY A 203 -16.06 -15.08 9.33
N LYS A 204 -17.15 -15.83 9.25
CA LYS A 204 -17.40 -16.78 8.15
C LYS A 204 -17.45 -16.07 6.80
N ILE A 205 -18.18 -14.96 6.66
CA ILE A 205 -18.25 -14.22 5.40
C ILE A 205 -16.86 -13.65 5.06
N VAL A 206 -16.23 -12.95 6.01
CA VAL A 206 -14.91 -12.32 5.83
C VAL A 206 -13.86 -13.34 5.37
N ALA A 207 -13.85 -14.54 5.95
CA ALA A 207 -12.88 -15.57 5.60
C ALA A 207 -13.05 -16.10 4.16
N HIS A 208 -14.23 -15.98 3.54
CA HIS A 208 -14.43 -16.34 2.13
C HIS A 208 -14.12 -15.19 1.16
N LEU A 209 -13.91 -13.97 1.66
CA LEU A 209 -13.57 -12.83 0.81
C LEU A 209 -12.06 -12.82 0.53
N PRO A 210 -11.62 -12.55 -0.72
CA PRO A 210 -10.21 -12.42 -1.06
C PRO A 210 -9.65 -11.05 -0.63
N LEU A 211 -9.86 -10.68 0.63
CA LEU A 211 -9.56 -9.37 1.20
C LEU A 211 -8.83 -9.50 2.53
N ASN A 212 -8.18 -8.41 2.96
CA ASN A 212 -7.80 -8.27 4.36
C ASN A 212 -9.06 -8.29 5.26
N PRO A 213 -9.03 -8.87 6.48
CA PRO A 213 -10.24 -9.03 7.28
C PRO A 213 -10.93 -7.72 7.66
N GLN A 214 -10.17 -6.64 7.87
CA GLN A 214 -10.70 -5.29 8.13
C GLN A 214 -11.46 -4.74 6.93
N ILE A 215 -10.92 -4.92 5.71
CA ILE A 215 -11.56 -4.48 4.47
C ILE A 215 -12.81 -5.33 4.20
N GLY A 216 -12.76 -6.64 4.44
CA GLY A 216 -13.93 -7.52 4.35
C GLY A 216 -15.05 -7.09 5.29
N LYS A 217 -14.71 -6.82 6.56
CA LYS A 217 -15.66 -6.29 7.55
C LYS A 217 -16.24 -4.94 7.12
N LEU A 218 -15.39 -4.02 6.65
CA LEU A 218 -15.82 -2.72 6.13
C LEU A 218 -16.87 -2.89 5.03
N LEU A 219 -16.62 -3.80 4.09
CA LEU A 219 -17.52 -4.05 2.97
C LEU A 219 -18.88 -4.58 3.40
N ILE A 220 -18.90 -5.51 4.36
CA ILE A 220 -20.13 -6.03 4.98
C ILE A 220 -20.89 -4.91 5.69
N MET A 221 -20.20 -4.10 6.50
CA MET A 221 -20.80 -2.96 7.20
C MET A 221 -21.39 -1.92 6.24
N GLY A 222 -20.70 -1.66 5.13
CA GLY A 222 -21.19 -0.79 4.06
C GLY A 222 -22.52 -1.27 3.47
N TYR A 223 -22.67 -2.59 3.29
CA TYR A 223 -23.92 -3.18 2.83
C TYR A 223 -25.04 -3.05 3.88
N LEU A 224 -24.77 -3.43 5.14
CA LEU A 224 -25.75 -3.41 6.23
C LEU A 224 -26.29 -2.02 6.56
N PHE A 225 -25.46 -0.98 6.43
CA PHE A 225 -25.84 0.41 6.71
C PHE A 225 -26.31 1.18 5.46
N SER A 226 -26.54 0.47 4.35
CA SER A 226 -27.00 1.04 3.07
C SER A 226 -26.06 2.13 2.50
N CYS A 227 -24.74 1.98 2.68
CA CYS A 227 -23.68 2.83 2.11
C CYS A 227 -22.77 2.03 1.15
N PHE A 228 -23.31 1.03 0.46
CA PHE A 228 -22.49 0.01 -0.18
C PHE A 228 -21.60 0.55 -1.33
N ASP A 229 -22.13 1.39 -2.22
CA ASP A 229 -21.44 1.88 -3.42
C ASP A 229 -20.13 2.67 -3.13
N PRO A 230 -20.11 3.66 -2.21
CA PRO A 230 -18.88 4.34 -1.82
C PRO A 230 -17.93 3.42 -1.05
N ILE A 231 -18.44 2.60 -0.12
CA ILE A 231 -17.62 1.67 0.66
C ILE A 231 -16.96 0.61 -0.23
N LEU A 232 -17.70 0.08 -1.20
CA LEU A 232 -17.22 -0.86 -2.19
C LEU A 232 -16.08 -0.26 -3.03
N THR A 233 -16.18 1.03 -3.37
CA THR A 233 -15.10 1.76 -4.05
C THR A 233 -13.88 1.88 -3.16
N ILE A 234 -14.05 2.26 -1.89
CA ILE A 234 -12.95 2.36 -0.91
C ILE A 234 -12.28 0.99 -0.74
N ALA A 235 -13.03 -0.06 -0.46
CA ALA A 235 -12.54 -1.42 -0.29
C ALA A 235 -11.75 -1.91 -1.51
N SER A 236 -12.25 -1.63 -2.72
CA SER A 236 -11.57 -2.00 -3.97
C SER A 236 -10.22 -1.32 -4.11
N ILE A 237 -10.13 -0.03 -3.79
CA ILE A 237 -8.88 0.73 -3.88
C ILE A 237 -7.89 0.29 -2.80
N LEU A 238 -8.33 0.13 -1.55
CA LEU A 238 -7.49 -0.34 -0.44
C LEU A 238 -6.96 -1.76 -0.65
N SER A 239 -7.73 -2.63 -1.30
CA SER A 239 -7.33 -4.01 -1.61
C SER A 239 -6.33 -4.13 -2.78
N TYR A 240 -6.27 -3.12 -3.66
CA TYR A 240 -5.43 -3.16 -4.85
C TYR A 240 -4.24 -2.19 -4.74
N ARG A 241 -4.45 -0.89 -5.04
CA ARG A 241 -3.49 0.21 -4.85
C ARG A 241 -4.08 1.57 -5.17
N ASP A 242 -3.43 2.63 -4.68
CA ASP A 242 -3.71 4.02 -5.04
C ASP A 242 -3.54 4.25 -6.58
N PRO A 243 -4.51 4.88 -7.26
CA PRO A 243 -4.48 5.07 -8.70
C PRO A 243 -3.58 6.22 -9.20
N PHE A 244 -3.12 7.12 -8.31
CA PHE A 244 -2.31 8.26 -8.68
C PHE A 244 -0.90 7.85 -9.09
N VAL A 245 -0.40 8.51 -10.13
CA VAL A 245 1.01 8.51 -10.54
C VAL A 245 1.65 9.73 -9.90
N THR A 246 2.89 9.62 -9.41
CA THR A 246 3.58 10.73 -8.75
C THR A 246 4.90 11.09 -9.45
N PRO A 247 4.86 11.83 -10.57
CA PRO A 247 6.05 12.47 -11.13
C PRO A 247 6.55 13.55 -10.16
N ILE A 248 7.87 13.62 -9.97
CA ILE A 248 8.52 14.50 -8.98
C ILE A 248 8.16 15.97 -9.21
N ASP A 249 8.23 16.39 -10.48
CA ASP A 249 8.06 17.79 -10.87
C ASP A 249 6.60 18.25 -10.79
N LYS A 250 5.67 17.31 -10.53
CA LYS A 250 4.22 17.53 -10.54
C LYS A 250 3.55 17.26 -9.19
N ILE A 251 4.33 17.04 -8.12
CA ILE A 251 3.80 16.74 -6.78
C ILE A 251 2.83 17.83 -6.28
N GLN A 252 3.12 19.11 -6.55
CA GLN A 252 2.25 20.20 -6.10
C GLN A 252 0.88 20.17 -6.81
N GLU A 253 0.89 20.03 -8.13
CA GLU A 253 -0.31 19.93 -8.97
C GLU A 253 -1.18 18.73 -8.58
N ILE A 254 -0.55 17.57 -8.30
CA ILE A 254 -1.25 16.37 -7.81
C ILE A 254 -1.92 16.62 -6.47
N ASN A 255 -1.24 17.31 -5.54
CA ASN A 255 -1.81 17.62 -4.24
C ASN A 255 -3.01 18.58 -4.35
N GLU A 256 -2.99 19.52 -5.29
CA GLU A 256 -4.12 20.40 -5.57
C GLU A 256 -5.31 19.63 -6.14
N ILE A 257 -5.07 18.70 -7.07
CA ILE A 257 -6.10 17.80 -7.59
C ILE A 257 -6.70 16.97 -6.45
N ARG A 258 -5.89 16.30 -5.63
CA ARG A 258 -6.39 15.51 -4.50
C ARG A 258 -7.24 16.36 -3.54
N ARG A 259 -6.83 17.58 -3.22
CA ARG A 259 -7.62 18.50 -2.37
C ARG A 259 -8.94 18.92 -3.00
N ARG A 260 -8.94 19.20 -4.31
CA ARG A 260 -10.17 19.54 -5.04
C ARG A 260 -11.20 18.41 -4.97
N PHE A 261 -10.76 17.17 -5.18
CA PHE A 261 -11.63 16.00 -5.10
C PHE A 261 -12.01 15.61 -3.66
N ALA A 262 -11.24 16.04 -2.66
CA ALA A 262 -11.58 15.82 -1.26
C ALA A 262 -12.78 16.66 -0.79
N ASP A 263 -13.11 17.76 -1.47
CA ASP A 263 -14.29 18.59 -1.19
C ASP A 263 -14.47 18.94 0.31
N ASN A 264 -13.38 19.37 0.95
CA ASN A 264 -13.33 19.71 2.39
C ASN A 264 -13.73 18.59 3.38
N THR A 265 -13.91 17.35 2.92
CA THR A 265 -14.23 16.19 3.79
C THR A 265 -13.08 15.76 4.69
N MET A 266 -11.86 16.25 4.43
CA MET A 266 -10.63 15.89 5.15
C MET A 266 -10.39 14.37 5.17
N SER A 267 -10.83 13.68 4.11
CA SER A 267 -10.80 12.22 3.98
C SER A 267 -10.15 11.79 2.66
N ASP A 268 -8.97 11.15 2.73
CA ASP A 268 -8.32 10.54 1.56
C ASP A 268 -9.24 9.48 0.92
N HIS A 269 -9.99 8.74 1.74
CA HIS A 269 -10.91 7.70 1.28
C HIS A 269 -12.09 8.28 0.48
N LEU A 270 -12.70 9.37 0.95
CA LEU A 270 -13.80 10.04 0.21
C LEU A 270 -13.29 10.75 -1.05
N MET A 271 -12.09 11.33 -1.00
CA MET A 271 -11.42 11.87 -2.19
C MET A 271 -11.29 10.79 -3.28
N LEU A 272 -10.88 9.58 -2.91
CA LEU A 272 -10.77 8.45 -3.83
C LEU A 272 -12.13 7.98 -4.38
N VAL A 273 -13.19 8.07 -3.57
CA VAL A 273 -14.56 7.81 -4.04
C VAL A 273 -14.98 8.84 -5.10
N ASN A 274 -14.78 10.12 -4.81
CA ASN A 274 -15.19 11.22 -5.68
C ASN A 274 -14.48 11.14 -7.04
N ILE A 275 -13.16 10.91 -7.04
CA ILE A 275 -12.39 10.81 -8.29
C ILE A 275 -12.78 9.57 -9.11
N TYR A 276 -13.09 8.45 -8.45
CA TYR A 276 -13.59 7.25 -9.12
C TYR A 276 -14.97 7.49 -9.75
N GLN A 277 -15.88 8.15 -9.05
CA GLN A 277 -17.21 8.48 -9.57
C GLN A 277 -17.12 9.38 -10.81
N GLU A 278 -16.29 10.43 -10.78
CA GLU A 278 -16.06 11.31 -11.94
C GLU A 278 -15.42 10.56 -13.12
N TRP A 279 -14.45 9.68 -12.87
CA TRP A 279 -13.88 8.82 -13.91
C TRP A 279 -14.93 7.86 -14.50
N LYS A 280 -15.82 7.30 -13.67
CA LYS A 280 -16.85 6.36 -14.11
C LYS A 280 -17.92 7.05 -14.97
N ARG A 281 -18.22 8.33 -14.71
CA ARG A 281 -19.17 9.17 -15.47
C ARG A 281 -18.70 9.50 -16.89
N GLN A 282 -17.40 9.37 -17.19
CA GLN A 282 -16.88 9.61 -18.53
C GLN A 282 -17.49 8.63 -19.55
N ARG A 283 -17.90 9.17 -20.71
CA ARG A 283 -18.78 8.46 -21.68
C ARG A 283 -18.14 7.24 -22.33
N ASN A 284 -16.87 7.35 -22.72
CA ASN A 284 -16.17 6.32 -23.48
C ASN A 284 -14.72 6.14 -22.97
N TYR A 285 -14.02 5.12 -23.48
CA TYR A 285 -12.65 4.83 -23.07
C TYR A 285 -11.65 5.95 -23.39
N ARG A 286 -11.88 6.73 -24.46
CA ARG A 286 -11.01 7.85 -24.83
C ARG A 286 -11.11 8.98 -23.82
N ASP A 287 -12.33 9.34 -23.42
CA ASP A 287 -12.60 10.35 -22.39
C ASP A 287 -12.09 9.88 -21.02
N LYS A 288 -12.23 8.60 -20.69
CA LYS A 288 -11.65 8.00 -19.48
C LYS A 288 -10.12 8.11 -19.45
N ASN A 289 -9.46 7.81 -20.56
CA ASN A 289 -8.00 7.93 -20.65
C ASN A 289 -7.56 9.39 -20.58
N ARG A 290 -8.29 10.31 -21.22
CA ARG A 290 -8.05 11.76 -21.11
C ARG A 290 -8.20 12.24 -19.66
N PHE A 291 -9.26 11.84 -18.98
CA PHE A 291 -9.48 12.15 -17.56
C PHE A 291 -8.32 11.64 -16.71
N CYS A 292 -7.87 10.40 -16.94
CA CYS A 292 -6.71 9.86 -16.23
C CYS A 292 -5.44 10.69 -16.46
N PHE A 293 -5.18 11.09 -17.71
CA PHE A 293 -4.02 11.93 -18.03
C PHE A 293 -4.07 13.29 -17.34
N GLU A 294 -5.21 13.98 -17.43
CA GLU A 294 -5.42 15.31 -16.82
C GLU A 294 -5.32 15.29 -15.28
N HIS A 295 -5.62 14.15 -14.65
CA HIS A 295 -5.66 14.01 -13.19
C HIS A 295 -4.50 13.20 -12.61
N PHE A 296 -3.47 12.92 -13.40
CA PHE A 296 -2.31 12.10 -13.00
C PHE A 296 -2.70 10.71 -12.47
N LEU A 297 -3.69 10.06 -13.08
CA LEU A 297 -4.13 8.71 -12.74
C LEU A 297 -3.58 7.68 -13.73
N ASN A 298 -3.31 6.49 -13.23
CA ASN A 298 -2.97 5.34 -14.07
C ASN A 298 -4.25 4.68 -14.60
N SER A 299 -4.49 4.78 -15.91
CA SER A 299 -5.70 4.21 -16.54
C SER A 299 -5.84 2.70 -16.36
N ASN A 300 -4.74 1.95 -16.30
CA ASN A 300 -4.79 0.50 -16.06
C ASN A 300 -5.16 0.20 -14.60
N HIS A 301 -4.64 0.99 -13.65
CA HIS A 301 -5.06 0.87 -12.25
C HIS A 301 -6.55 1.18 -12.10
N MET A 302 -7.06 2.25 -12.72
CA MET A 302 -8.49 2.59 -12.67
C MET A 302 -9.39 1.47 -13.23
N LYS A 303 -9.01 0.89 -14.37
CA LYS A 303 -9.72 -0.27 -14.95
C LYS A 303 -9.68 -1.49 -14.03
N MET A 304 -8.53 -1.77 -13.42
CA MET A 304 -8.39 -2.89 -12.49
C MET A 304 -9.21 -2.68 -11.23
N ILE A 305 -9.22 -1.46 -10.68
CA ILE A 305 -10.08 -1.07 -9.55
C ILE A 305 -11.55 -1.33 -9.91
N ASP A 306 -12.03 -0.89 -11.07
CA ASP A 306 -13.41 -1.14 -11.53
C ASP A 306 -13.71 -2.65 -11.66
N LYS A 307 -12.74 -3.44 -12.14
CA LYS A 307 -12.87 -4.91 -12.22
C LYS A 307 -12.99 -5.56 -10.83
N VAL A 308 -12.09 -5.24 -9.90
CA VAL A 308 -12.12 -5.72 -8.51
C VAL A 308 -13.44 -5.32 -7.86
N ARG A 309 -13.87 -4.08 -8.07
CA ARG A 309 -15.13 -3.55 -7.57
C ARG A 309 -16.34 -4.36 -8.03
N ASN A 310 -16.39 -4.75 -9.30
CA ASN A 310 -17.48 -5.59 -9.81
C ASN A 310 -17.43 -7.01 -9.22
N GLN A 311 -16.24 -7.61 -9.08
CA GLN A 311 -16.08 -8.93 -8.45
C GLN A 311 -16.55 -8.92 -7.00
N LEU A 312 -16.12 -7.94 -6.21
CA LEU A 312 -16.54 -7.77 -4.81
C LEU A 312 -18.05 -7.48 -4.70
N LYS A 313 -18.61 -6.71 -5.65
CA LYS A 313 -20.05 -6.47 -5.72
C LYS A 313 -20.82 -7.78 -5.83
N HIS A 314 -20.44 -8.64 -6.78
CA HIS A 314 -21.11 -9.91 -7.01
C HIS A 314 -21.01 -10.82 -5.78
N LEU A 315 -19.81 -10.98 -5.21
CA LEU A 315 -19.61 -11.80 -4.02
C LEU A 315 -20.52 -11.37 -2.86
N ILE A 316 -20.60 -10.07 -2.56
CA ILE A 316 -21.45 -9.57 -1.48
C ILE A 316 -22.94 -9.74 -1.82
N GLN A 317 -23.33 -9.44 -3.06
CA GLN A 317 -24.72 -9.64 -3.47
C GLN A 317 -25.16 -11.10 -3.38
N ASP A 318 -24.27 -12.05 -3.64
CA ASP A 318 -24.56 -13.49 -3.48
C ASP A 318 -24.78 -13.84 -2.01
N TYR A 319 -23.93 -13.34 -1.09
CA TYR A 319 -24.10 -13.54 0.36
C TYR A 319 -25.39 -12.93 0.92
N PHE A 320 -25.82 -11.79 0.36
CA PHE A 320 -27.00 -11.06 0.80
C PHE A 320 -28.18 -11.18 -0.18
N ALA A 321 -28.21 -12.21 -1.03
CA ALA A 321 -29.23 -12.35 -2.08
C ALA A 321 -30.67 -12.39 -1.54
N SER A 322 -30.84 -12.86 -0.30
CA SER A 322 -32.14 -12.88 0.40
C SER A 322 -32.60 -11.52 0.93
N TYR A 323 -31.75 -10.48 0.87
CA TYR A 323 -32.06 -9.13 1.32
C TYR A 323 -32.38 -8.24 0.11
N THR A 324 -33.61 -7.72 0.07
CA THR A 324 -34.11 -6.89 -1.04
C THR A 324 -33.96 -5.39 -0.80
N ASP A 325 -33.35 -4.99 0.32
CA ASP A 325 -33.23 -3.58 0.67
C ASP A 325 -32.26 -2.83 -0.25
N ASP A 326 -32.56 -1.54 -0.48
CA ASP A 326 -31.64 -0.65 -1.17
C ASP A 326 -30.36 -0.47 -0.33
N ALA A 327 -29.32 -1.20 -0.74
CA ALA A 327 -27.98 -1.14 -0.14
C ALA A 327 -27.29 0.22 -0.30
N ASN A 328 -27.95 1.24 -0.87
CA ASN A 328 -27.39 2.55 -1.16
C ASN A 328 -28.24 3.75 -0.73
N ARG A 329 -29.28 3.53 0.10
CA ARG A 329 -30.12 4.60 0.66
C ARG A 329 -29.30 5.73 1.31
N ASN A 330 -28.18 5.39 1.95
CA ASN A 330 -27.32 6.32 2.70
C ASN A 330 -26.00 6.64 1.98
N LYS A 331 -25.87 6.35 0.67
CA LYS A 331 -24.60 6.50 -0.08
C LYS A 331 -23.98 7.91 -0.08
N ASN A 332 -24.77 8.95 0.19
CA ASN A 332 -24.31 10.34 0.22
C ASN A 332 -24.08 10.86 1.65
N ASN A 333 -24.27 10.03 2.68
CA ASN A 333 -24.03 10.42 4.06
C ASN A 333 -22.54 10.21 4.40
N TYR A 334 -21.74 11.25 4.22
CA TYR A 334 -20.29 11.20 4.43
C TYR A 334 -19.90 10.91 5.89
N ASP A 335 -20.65 11.43 6.86
CA ASP A 335 -20.41 11.17 8.28
C ASP A 335 -20.60 9.68 8.62
N LEU A 336 -21.66 9.07 8.07
CA LEU A 336 -21.89 7.64 8.22
C LEU A 336 -20.80 6.82 7.52
N ILE A 337 -20.38 7.20 6.31
CA ILE A 337 -19.28 6.52 5.61
C ILE A 337 -18.00 6.57 6.45
N CYS A 338 -17.63 7.73 6.99
CA CYS A 338 -16.49 7.87 7.90
C CYS A 338 -16.66 7.04 9.19
N ALA A 339 -17.88 6.95 9.74
CA ALA A 339 -18.15 6.09 10.88
C ALA A 339 -17.98 4.60 10.56
N LEU A 340 -18.38 4.16 9.35
CA LEU A 340 -18.17 2.78 8.89
C LEU A 340 -16.69 2.49 8.61
N MET A 341 -15.92 3.48 8.15
CA MET A 341 -14.45 3.37 8.07
C MET A 341 -13.85 3.07 9.44
N CYS A 342 -14.34 3.72 10.51
CA CYS A 342 -13.96 3.37 11.89
C CYS A 342 -14.32 1.90 12.20
N ALA A 343 -15.53 1.45 11.87
CA ALA A 343 -15.97 0.08 12.13
C ALA A 343 -15.11 -0.99 11.45
N GLY A 344 -14.72 -0.74 10.21
CA GLY A 344 -13.92 -1.66 9.41
C GLY A 344 -12.43 -1.64 9.77
N LEU A 345 -11.85 -0.46 9.95
CA LEU A 345 -10.42 -0.28 10.13
C LEU A 345 -9.97 -0.23 11.60
N TYR A 346 -10.88 -0.19 12.58
CA TYR A 346 -10.52 -0.36 13.99
C TYR A 346 -9.64 -1.63 14.17
N PRO A 347 -8.56 -1.59 14.97
CA PRO A 347 -8.14 -0.54 15.91
C PRO A 347 -7.22 0.54 15.33
N ASN A 348 -7.16 0.73 14.01
CA ASN A 348 -6.28 1.69 13.35
C ASN A 348 -6.78 3.13 13.50
N ILE A 349 -6.64 3.65 14.72
CA ILE A 349 -7.08 4.98 15.12
C ILE A 349 -5.86 5.80 15.59
N ALA A 350 -5.79 7.05 15.14
CA ALA A 350 -4.81 8.02 15.58
C ALA A 350 -5.51 9.26 16.14
N ARG A 351 -4.90 9.89 17.15
CA ARG A 351 -5.33 11.16 17.72
C ARG A 351 -4.34 12.26 17.38
N ILE A 352 -4.85 13.40 16.93
CA ILE A 352 -4.07 14.62 16.74
C ILE A 352 -3.85 15.27 18.12
N ARG A 353 -2.58 15.48 18.48
CA ARG A 353 -2.21 16.28 19.65
C ARG A 353 -2.17 17.75 19.26
N LEU A 354 -3.23 18.49 19.58
CA LEU A 354 -3.25 19.95 19.40
C LEU A 354 -2.37 20.64 20.45
N SER A 355 -1.66 21.70 20.05
CA SER A 355 -0.96 22.59 20.97
C SER A 355 -1.96 23.31 21.88
N LEU A 356 -1.61 23.54 23.14
CA LEU A 356 -2.40 24.39 24.05
C LEU A 356 -2.36 25.87 23.59
N ASP A 357 -1.26 26.27 22.95
CA ASP A 357 -1.14 27.59 22.32
C ASP A 357 -1.98 27.64 21.05
N LYS A 358 -3.08 28.41 21.10
CA LYS A 358 -4.01 28.62 19.99
C LYS A 358 -3.38 29.37 18.81
N SER A 359 -2.27 30.06 19.01
CA SER A 359 -1.53 30.76 17.93
C SER A 359 -0.53 29.83 17.20
N SER A 360 -0.34 28.61 17.70
CA SER A 360 0.63 27.66 17.15
C SER A 360 0.28 27.24 15.72
N LYS A 361 1.18 27.49 14.79
CA LYS A 361 1.10 27.04 13.39
C LYS A 361 1.96 25.79 13.12
N ARG A 362 2.25 25.02 14.16
CA ARG A 362 3.08 23.82 14.04
C ARG A 362 2.35 22.74 13.21
N PRO A 363 3.11 21.83 12.56
CA PRO A 363 2.53 20.64 11.96
C PRO A 363 1.83 19.78 13.02
N CYS A 364 0.70 19.18 12.65
CA CYS A 364 0.00 18.25 13.52
C CYS A 364 0.89 17.06 13.88
N LEU A 365 0.98 16.73 15.17
CA LEU A 365 1.60 15.50 15.66
C LEU A 365 0.51 14.50 16.00
N LEU A 366 0.66 13.27 15.52
CA LEU A 366 -0.29 12.20 15.78
C LEU A 366 0.27 11.22 16.79
N GLU A 367 -0.63 10.59 17.52
CA GLU A 367 -0.36 9.44 18.37
C GLU A 367 -1.37 8.32 18.09
N THR A 368 -0.97 7.09 18.35
CA THR A 368 -1.84 5.91 18.41
C THR A 368 -1.80 5.36 19.83
N LYS A 369 -2.46 4.21 20.04
CA LYS A 369 -2.32 3.41 21.26
C LYS A 369 -0.87 3.03 21.58
N TYR A 370 -0.05 2.77 20.56
CA TYR A 370 1.30 2.22 20.72
C TYR A 370 2.40 3.28 20.53
N GLU A 371 2.19 4.27 19.68
CA GLU A 371 3.21 5.27 19.37
C GLU A 371 2.77 6.70 19.70
N LYS A 372 3.64 7.44 20.38
CA LYS A 372 3.37 8.83 20.79
C LYS A 372 3.65 9.86 19.68
N ARG A 373 4.32 9.47 18.60
CA ARG A 373 4.74 10.37 17.53
C ARG A 373 4.71 9.68 16.17
N ILE A 374 3.69 10.02 15.40
CA ILE A 374 3.48 9.56 14.03
C ILE A 374 3.28 10.77 13.13
N LEU A 375 3.73 10.66 11.88
CA LEU A 375 3.56 11.67 10.85
C LEU A 375 2.51 11.22 9.84
N ILE A 376 1.81 12.17 9.24
CA ILE A 376 0.98 11.88 8.07
C ILE A 376 1.90 11.85 6.84
N HIS A 377 1.78 10.82 6.02
CA HIS A 377 2.59 10.67 4.82
C HIS A 377 2.34 11.84 3.85
N PRO A 378 3.37 12.39 3.17
CA PRO A 378 3.23 13.51 2.23
C PRO A 378 2.23 13.33 1.08
N ARG A 379 1.80 12.08 0.82
CA ARG A 379 0.79 11.74 -0.21
C ARG A 379 -0.64 12.03 0.23
N SER A 380 -0.89 12.04 1.53
CA SER A 380 -2.21 12.29 2.07
C SER A 380 -2.59 13.75 1.86
N ILE A 381 -3.88 14.01 1.60
CA ILE A 381 -4.41 15.37 1.54
C ILE A 381 -4.21 16.13 2.87
N ASN A 382 -4.10 15.39 3.97
CA ASN A 382 -3.97 15.91 5.33
C ASN A 382 -2.50 16.09 5.77
N ALA A 383 -1.52 15.85 4.89
CA ALA A 383 -0.09 15.88 5.25
C ALA A 383 0.42 17.24 5.76
N LYS A 384 -0.21 18.34 5.36
CA LYS A 384 0.17 19.71 5.73
C LYS A 384 -0.78 20.35 6.75
N LEU A 385 -1.61 19.55 7.42
CA LEU A 385 -2.51 20.07 8.44
C LEU A 385 -1.74 20.69 9.60
N ARG A 386 -2.18 21.87 10.00
CA ARG A 386 -1.73 22.58 11.19
C ARG A 386 -2.83 22.57 12.24
N ASP A 387 -2.44 22.85 13.48
CA ASP A 387 -3.37 22.87 14.61
C ASP A 387 -4.57 23.81 14.36
N ASP A 388 -4.36 24.97 13.70
CA ASP A 388 -5.42 25.92 13.34
C ASP A 388 -6.39 25.40 12.28
N ASP A 389 -5.89 24.62 11.30
CA ASP A 389 -6.74 24.00 10.27
C ASP A 389 -7.71 22.99 10.91
N VAL A 390 -7.22 22.21 11.89
CA VAL A 390 -8.05 21.24 12.64
C VAL A 390 -9.09 21.96 13.49
N ARG A 391 -8.72 23.06 14.16
CA ARG A 391 -9.65 23.86 14.99
C ARG A 391 -10.78 24.49 14.18
N ARG A 392 -10.49 24.89 12.94
CA ARG A 392 -11.47 25.49 12.01
C ARG A 392 -12.19 24.46 11.16
N SER A 393 -11.76 23.20 11.20
CA SER A 393 -12.35 22.14 10.39
C SER A 393 -13.82 21.94 10.75
N PHE A 394 -14.64 21.71 9.73
CA PHE A 394 -16.06 21.42 9.90
C PHE A 394 -16.29 20.13 10.70
N VAL A 395 -15.37 19.16 10.60
CA VAL A 395 -15.47 17.87 11.28
C VAL A 395 -15.31 17.98 12.80
N GLN A 396 -14.70 19.08 13.30
CA GLN A 396 -14.51 19.37 14.73
C GLN A 396 -14.00 18.17 15.56
N SER A 397 -13.17 17.32 14.96
CA SER A 397 -12.63 16.12 15.59
C SER A 397 -11.11 16.13 15.56
N THR A 398 -10.50 15.43 16.52
CA THR A 398 -9.06 15.16 16.56
C THR A 398 -8.74 13.70 16.26
N LEU A 399 -9.76 12.89 15.94
CA LEU A 399 -9.61 11.47 15.67
C LEU A 399 -9.54 11.20 14.17
N ILE A 400 -8.56 10.39 13.79
CA ILE A 400 -8.32 9.94 12.43
C ILE A 400 -8.37 8.41 12.41
N VAL A 401 -9.07 7.86 11.43
CA VAL A 401 -8.92 6.46 11.03
C VAL A 401 -7.94 6.35 9.87
N TYR A 402 -7.13 5.30 9.86
CA TYR A 402 -6.18 4.99 8.79
C TYR A 402 -6.21 3.49 8.46
N HIS A 403 -5.81 3.12 7.26
CA HIS A 403 -5.64 1.73 6.84
C HIS A 403 -4.16 1.31 6.94
N GLU A 404 -3.24 2.09 6.36
CA GLU A 404 -1.84 1.69 6.27
C GLU A 404 -0.90 2.56 7.14
N LYS A 405 -0.16 1.91 8.03
CA LYS A 405 0.94 2.49 8.81
C LYS A 405 2.25 1.83 8.42
N ILE A 406 3.21 2.63 7.95
CA ILE A 406 4.53 2.15 7.51
C ILE A 406 5.64 2.87 8.26
N ARG A 407 6.56 2.10 8.83
CA ARG A 407 7.83 2.59 9.37
C ARG A 407 8.92 2.52 8.31
N THR A 408 9.49 3.68 7.98
CA THR A 408 10.69 3.82 7.15
C THR A 408 11.79 4.53 7.95
N SER A 409 12.11 5.78 7.64
CA SER A 409 12.95 6.65 8.51
C SER A 409 12.17 7.17 9.72
N SER A 410 10.86 7.32 9.55
CA SER A 410 9.87 7.67 10.58
C SER A 410 8.64 6.80 10.38
N ILE A 411 7.72 6.83 11.33
CA ILE A 411 6.42 6.15 11.22
C ILE A 411 5.45 7.09 10.52
N PHE A 412 4.87 6.61 9.42
CA PHE A 412 3.89 7.35 8.63
C PHE A 412 2.57 6.60 8.55
N ILE A 413 1.46 7.30 8.75
CA ILE A 413 0.15 6.84 8.27
C ILE A 413 -0.10 7.41 6.89
N HIS A 414 -0.56 6.56 5.99
CA HIS A 414 -0.48 6.84 4.56
C HIS A 414 -1.76 7.37 3.93
N ASP A 415 -2.87 7.15 4.62
CA ASP A 415 -4.24 7.48 4.23
C ASP A 415 -4.99 7.80 5.52
N THR A 416 -5.81 8.84 5.46
CA THR A 416 -6.43 9.41 6.67
C THR A 416 -7.83 9.87 6.39
N SER A 417 -8.74 9.60 7.33
CA SER A 417 -10.08 10.18 7.36
C SER A 417 -10.41 10.60 8.78
N PHE A 418 -10.91 11.82 8.93
CA PHE A 418 -11.42 12.25 10.22
C PHE A 418 -12.70 11.49 10.58
N ILE A 419 -12.83 11.12 11.84
CA ILE A 419 -14.00 10.43 12.36
C ILE A 419 -14.53 11.15 13.60
N SER A 420 -15.84 11.06 13.82
CA SER A 420 -16.45 11.55 15.05
C SER A 420 -16.09 10.63 16.24
N PRO A 421 -15.89 11.17 17.46
CA PRO A 421 -15.77 10.37 18.67
C PRO A 421 -16.93 9.37 18.87
N TYR A 422 -18.13 9.70 18.41
CA TYR A 422 -19.29 8.80 18.50
C TYR A 422 -19.11 7.51 17.66
N ALA A 423 -18.43 7.61 16.52
CA ALA A 423 -18.12 6.43 15.71
C ALA A 423 -17.17 5.49 16.44
N LEU A 424 -16.15 6.03 17.11
CA LEU A 424 -15.24 5.24 17.94
C LEU A 424 -15.96 4.66 19.17
N LEU A 425 -16.86 5.42 19.80
CA LEU A 425 -17.64 4.93 20.93
C LEU A 425 -18.57 3.78 20.54
N PHE A 426 -19.17 3.83 19.35
CA PHE A 426 -20.12 2.80 18.90
C PHE A 426 -19.43 1.55 18.35
N PHE A 427 -18.35 1.70 17.57
CA PHE A 427 -17.70 0.59 16.88
C PHE A 427 -16.39 0.13 17.51
N GLY A 428 -15.80 0.94 18.38
CA GLY A 428 -14.61 0.56 19.14
C GLY A 428 -14.94 -0.44 20.24
N LYS A 429 -13.91 -1.19 20.65
CA LYS A 429 -13.91 -2.00 21.86
C LYS A 429 -12.99 -1.41 22.91
#